data_AF-A5ZRT8-F1
#
_entry.id   AF-A5ZRT8-F1
#
_cell.length_a   1.000
_cell.length_b   1.000
_cell.length_c   1.000
_cell.angle_alpha   90.00
_cell.angle_beta   90.00
_cell.angle_gamma   90.00
#
_symmetry.space_group_name_H-M   'P 1'
#
loop_
_entity.id
_entity.type
_entity.pdbx_description
1 polymer ?
#
loop_
_entity_poly.entity_id
_entity_poly.type
_entity_poly.pdbx_seq_one_letter_code
_entity_poly.pdbx_strand_id
1 'polypeptide(L)' 'MLNFVRHSIYKILFGKEGETMMAMLWAQKIMYAETKEEAIALYKRVPRLLKDKVEQILIESGCEDLIKESEEQ' A
#
# COMPACT_ATOMS: atom_id res chain seq x y z
N MET A 1 -15.70 -13.25 16.64
CA MET A 1 -15.00 -12.77 17.87
C MET A 1 -13.54 -12.39 17.60
N LEU A 2 -12.74 -13.25 16.93
CA LEU A 2 -11.31 -13.01 16.65
C LEU A 2 -11.03 -11.71 15.86
N ASN A 3 -11.84 -11.39 14.84
CA ASN A 3 -11.69 -10.17 14.03
C ASN A 3 -11.93 -8.88 14.83
N PHE A 4 -12.85 -8.92 15.81
CA PHE A 4 -13.15 -7.78 16.68
C PHE A 4 -11.99 -7.49 17.64
N VAL A 5 -11.39 -8.53 18.20
CA VAL A 5 -10.22 -8.42 19.07
C VAL A 5 -9.00 -7.93 18.27
N ARG A 6 -8.73 -8.47 17.08
CA ARG A 6 -7.65 -7.97 16.20
C ARG A 6 -7.82 -6.49 15.84
N HIS A 7 -9.03 -6.08 15.46
CA HIS A 7 -9.33 -4.69 15.12
C HIS A 7 -9.11 -3.75 16.31
N SER A 8 -9.57 -4.16 17.49
CA SER A 8 -9.41 -3.38 18.72
C SER A 8 -7.93 -3.25 19.11
N ILE A 9 -7.16 -4.33 19.03
CA ILE A 9 -5.71 -4.31 19.28
C ILE A 9 -4.97 -3.44 18.25
N TYR A 10 -5.31 -3.55 16.97
CA TYR A 10 -4.70 -2.74 15.91
C TYR A 10 -4.91 -1.24 16.14
N LYS A 11 -6.13 -0.83 16.52
CA LYS A 11 -6.44 0.56 16.85
C LYS A 11 -5.69 1.07 18.08
N ILE A 12 -5.46 0.23 19.08
CA ILE A 12 -4.68 0.61 20.27
C ILE A 12 -3.21 0.80 19.91
N LEU A 13 -2.64 -0.09 19.09
CA LEU A 13 -1.21 -0.06 18.74
C LEU A 13 -0.86 1.04 17.72
N PHE A 14 -1.70 1.26 16.72
CA PHE A 14 -1.41 2.15 15.59
C PHE A 14 -2.30 3.40 15.52
N GLY A 15 -3.22 3.55 16.47
CA GLY A 15 -4.11 4.71 16.54
C GLY A 15 -5.06 4.83 15.33
N LYS A 16 -5.59 6.03 15.12
CA LYS A 16 -6.50 6.34 14.01
C LYS A 16 -5.80 6.41 12.65
N GLU A 17 -4.49 6.62 12.63
CA GLU A 17 -3.72 6.88 11.39
C GLU A 17 -2.89 5.68 10.93
N GLY A 18 -2.98 4.54 11.62
CA GLY A 18 -2.22 3.33 11.29
C GLY A 18 -2.37 2.87 9.83
N GLU A 19 -3.57 2.99 9.27
CA GLU A 19 -3.83 2.64 7.87
C GLU A 19 -3.10 3.57 6.90
N THR A 20 -3.08 4.88 7.19
CA THR A 20 -2.37 5.88 6.37
C THR A 20 -0.86 5.66 6.45
N MET A 21 -0.33 5.39 7.64
CA MET A 21 1.09 5.06 7.83
C MET A 21 1.47 3.81 7.05
N MET A 22 0.66 2.74 7.11
CA MET A 22 0.92 1.51 6.36
C MET A 22 0.85 1.75 4.85
N ALA A 23 -0.09 2.57 4.37
CA ALA A 23 -0.16 2.94 2.96
C ALA A 23 1.10 3.71 2.50
N MET A 24 1.57 4.68 3.29
CA MET A 24 2.82 5.41 3.01
C MET A 24 4.03 4.48 2.96
N LEU A 25 4.16 3.53 3.89
CA LEU A 25 5.25 2.56 3.89
C LEU A 25 5.21 1.64 2.66
N TRP A 26 4.01 1.22 2.24
CA TRP A 26 3.84 0.46 1.01
C TRP A 26 4.24 1.25 -0.23
N ALA A 27 3.77 2.50 -0.33
CA ALA A 27 4.14 3.39 -1.44
C ALA A 27 5.65 3.63 -1.48
N GLN A 28 6.28 3.91 -0.35
CA GLN A 28 7.74 4.02 -0.24
C GLN A 28 8.44 2.74 -0.70
N LYS A 29 7.99 1.57 -0.25
CA LYS A 29 8.59 0.30 -0.65
C LYS A 29 8.52 0.06 -2.17
N ILE A 30 7.43 0.48 -2.81
CA ILE A 30 7.25 0.39 -4.27
C ILE A 30 8.17 1.39 -4.98
N MET A 31 8.21 2.65 -4.51
CA MET A 31 9.05 3.70 -5.09
C MET A 31 10.56 3.44 -4.96
N TYR A 32 10.97 2.74 -3.89
CA TYR A 32 12.37 2.37 -3.65
C TYR A 32 12.74 0.98 -4.16
N ALA A 33 11.87 0.30 -4.90
CA ALA A 33 12.21 -0.97 -5.53
C ALA A 33 13.37 -0.78 -6.52
N GLU A 34 14.26 -1.77 -6.62
CA GLU A 34 15.46 -1.63 -7.45
C GLU A 34 15.12 -1.71 -8.94
N THR A 35 14.05 -2.43 -9.29
CA THR A 35 13.58 -2.60 -10.66
C THR A 35 12.09 -2.34 -10.80
N LYS A 36 11.67 -2.04 -12.03
CA LYS A 36 10.27 -1.77 -12.35
C LYS A 36 9.39 -3.01 -12.16
N GLU A 37 9.91 -4.18 -12.51
CA GLU A 37 9.24 -5.46 -12.34
C GLU A 37 9.02 -5.78 -10.85
N GLU A 38 10.00 -5.45 -9.99
CA GLU A 38 9.84 -5.58 -8.55
C GLU A 38 8.79 -4.60 -8.01
N ALA A 39 8.82 -3.35 -8.46
CA ALA A 39 7.83 -2.34 -8.08
C ALA A 39 6.40 -2.80 -8.41
N ILE A 40 6.18 -3.34 -9.61
CA ILE A 40 4.91 -3.89 -10.07
C ILE A 40 4.49 -5.10 -9.23
N ALA A 41 5.41 -6.02 -8.94
CA ALA A 41 5.14 -7.19 -8.10
C ALA A 41 4.79 -6.79 -6.64
N LEU A 42 5.47 -5.79 -6.09
CA LEU A 42 5.18 -5.23 -4.78
C LEU A 42 3.82 -4.55 -4.76
N TYR A 43 3.51 -3.76 -5.79
CA TYR A 43 2.22 -3.12 -5.95
C TYR A 43 1.08 -4.16 -5.97
N LYS A 44 1.21 -5.25 -6.74
CA LYS A 44 0.21 -6.35 -6.77
C LYS A 44 0.01 -7.01 -5.40
N ARG A 45 1.00 -6.97 -4.50
CA ARG A 45 0.93 -7.52 -3.14
C ARG A 45 0.33 -6.57 -2.10
N VAL A 46 0.06 -5.33 -2.46
CA VAL A 46 -0.58 -4.36 -1.56
C VAL A 46 -1.93 -4.92 -1.09
N PRO A 47 -2.21 -4.94 0.23
CA PRO A 47 -3.50 -5.40 0.74
C PRO A 47 -4.66 -4.60 0.16
N ARG A 48 -5.74 -5.28 -0.23
CA ARG A 48 -6.93 -4.67 -0.86
C ARG A 48 -7.46 -3.44 -0.12
N LEU A 49 -7.44 -3.43 1.22
CA LEU A 49 -7.93 -2.32 2.03
C LEU A 49 -7.05 -1.06 1.99
N LEU A 50 -5.78 -1.20 1.58
CA LEU A 50 -4.83 -0.10 1.47
C LEU A 50 -4.59 0.33 0.01
N LYS A 51 -5.11 -0.44 -0.95
CA LYS A 51 -4.79 -0.34 -2.38
C LYS A 51 -5.07 1.06 -2.94
N ASP A 52 -6.29 1.54 -2.76
CA ASP A 52 -6.72 2.87 -3.21
C ASP A 52 -5.85 4.00 -2.62
N LYS A 53 -5.47 3.88 -1.34
CA LYS A 53 -4.60 4.87 -0.68
C LYS A 53 -3.17 4.84 -1.21
N VAL A 54 -2.63 3.65 -1.47
CA VAL A 54 -1.29 3.49 -2.04
C VAL A 54 -1.27 4.03 -3.47
N GLU A 55 -2.29 3.73 -4.28
CA GLU A 55 -2.46 4.27 -5.63
C GLU A 55 -2.45 5.79 -5.63
N GLN A 56 -3.25 6.41 -4.75
CA GLN A 56 -3.30 7.86 -4.63
C GLN A 56 -1.91 8.44 -4.32
N ILE A 57 -1.17 7.87 -3.38
CA ILE A 57 0.18 8.34 -3.02
C ILE A 57 1.13 8.20 -4.22
N LEU A 58 1.08 7.09 -4.95
CA LEU A 58 1.92 6.87 -6.13
C LEU A 58 1.61 7.87 -7.25
N ILE A 59 0.34 8.17 -7.49
CA ILE A 59 -0.09 9.19 -8.48
C ILE A 59 0.38 10.58 -8.04
N GLU A 60 0.18 10.95 -6.78
CA GLU A 60 0.66 12.24 -6.24
C GLU A 60 2.19 12.37 -6.28
N SER A 61 2.89 11.23 -6.32
CA SER A 61 4.36 11.16 -6.42
C SER A 61 4.87 11.04 -7.87
N GLY A 62 3.98 10.99 -8.87
CA GLY A 62 4.35 10.87 -10.30
C GLY A 62 4.78 9.46 -10.74
N CYS A 63 4.27 8.41 -10.08
CA CYS A 63 4.56 7.01 -10.37
C CYS A 63 3.33 6.26 -10.92
N GLU A 64 2.44 6.95 -11.64
CA GLU A 64 1.20 6.35 -12.18
C GLU A 64 1.42 5.31 -13.30
N ASP A 65 2.61 5.30 -13.91
CA ASP A 65 3.00 4.32 -14.92
C ASP A 65 3.13 2.91 -14.33
N LEU A 66 3.61 2.80 -13.09
CA LEU A 66 3.69 1.53 -12.34
C LEU A 66 2.31 0.88 -12.16
N ILE A 67 1.27 1.70 -11.98
CA ILE A 67 -0.11 1.22 -11.80
C ILE A 67 -0.62 0.63 -13.11
N LYS A 68 -0.51 1.38 -14.21
CA LYS A 68 -1.00 0.97 -15.54
C LYS A 68 -0.33 -0.32 -16.02
N GLU A 69 1.00 -0.39 -15.93
CA GLU A 69 1.75 -1.57 -16.37
C GLU A 69 1.47 -2.80 -15.51
N SER A 70 1.06 -2.62 -14.25
CA SER A 70 0.67 -3.74 -13.40
C SER A 70 -0.67 -4.38 -13.80
N GLU A 71 -1.54 -3.64 -14.49
CA GLU A 71 -2.85 -4.12 -14.96
C GLU A 71 -2.73 -4.83 -16.32
N GLU A 72 -1.68 -4.50 -17.08
CA GLU A 72 -1.38 -5.10 -18.39
C GLU A 72 -0.61 -6.44 -18.29
N GLN A 73 -0.03 -6.73 -17.11
CA GLN A 73 0.73 -7.96 -16.81
C GLN A 73 -0.05 -8.94 -15.93
#